data_AF-A0A1G6SHW7-F1
#
_entry.id   AF-A0A1G6SHW7-F1
#
_cell.length_a   1.000
_cell.length_b   1.000
_cell.length_c   1.000
_cell.angle_alpha   90.00
_cell.angle_beta   90.00
_cell.angle_gamma   90.00
#
_symmetry.space_group_name_H-M   'P 1'
#
loop_
_entity.id
_entity.type
_entity.pdbx_description
1 polymer ?
#
loop_
_entity_poly.entity_id
_entity_poly.type
_entity_poly.pdbx_seq_one_letter_code
_entity_poly.pdbx_strand_id
1 'polypeptide(L)'
;MDPEFLIPVGLLALGIGAGVVLARIGAAIWAVLAALAAVAIAWLLVFHSQLFGWEGMGPGIVGVLFCLPLALGLLAGAAFGCWRRRRDR
;
A
#
# COMPACT_ATOMS: atom_id res chain seq x y z
N MET A 1 20.56 5.33 8.11
CA MET A 1 19.22 4.77 8.31
C MET A 1 19.37 3.28 8.46
N ASP A 2 18.82 2.71 9.52
CA ASP A 2 18.88 1.27 9.76
C ASP A 2 18.11 0.52 8.66
N PRO A 3 18.59 -0.67 8.23
CA PRO A 3 18.04 -1.42 7.10
C PRO A 3 16.56 -1.80 7.26
N GLU A 4 16.08 -1.87 8.50
CA GLU A 4 14.68 -2.11 8.86
C GLU A 4 13.72 -0.99 8.41
N PHE A 5 14.20 0.26 8.31
CA PHE A 5 13.38 1.39 7.82
C PHE A 5 13.41 1.56 6.31
N LEU A 6 14.37 0.92 5.62
CA LEU A 6 14.49 0.98 4.16
C LEU A 6 13.33 0.25 3.46
N ILE A 7 12.83 -0.82 4.06
CA ILE A 7 11.78 -1.66 3.45
C ILE A 7 10.42 -0.92 3.38
N PRO A 8 9.88 -0.34 4.47
CA PRO A 8 8.62 0.40 4.41
C PRO A 8 8.71 1.64 3.50
N VAL A 9 9.85 2.33 3.52
CA VAL A 9 10.09 3.50 2.66
C VAL A 9 10.18 3.10 1.19
N GLY A 10 10.85 1.99 0.89
CA GLY A 10 10.90 1.42 -0.46
C GLY A 10 9.53 1.02 -0.99
N LEU A 11 8.71 0.36 -0.16
CA LEU A 11 7.33 -0.01 -0.50
C LEU A 11 6.44 1.21 -0.74
N LEU A 12 6.58 2.25 0.09
CA LEU A 12 5.89 3.51 -0.10
C LEU A 12 6.26 4.15 -1.45
N ALA A 13 7.56 4.25 -1.75
CA ALA A 13 8.05 4.81 -3.01
C ALA A 13 7.57 4.00 -4.23
N LEU A 14 7.59 2.66 -4.13
CA LEU A 14 7.04 1.76 -5.15
C LEU A 14 5.54 2.00 -5.36
N GLY A 15 4.77 2.10 -4.26
CA GLY A 15 3.34 2.40 -4.31
C GLY A 15 3.08 3.73 -5.00
N ILE A 16 3.82 4.79 -4.66
CA ILE A 16 3.70 6.10 -5.30
C ILE A 16 3.96 5.99 -6.80
N GLY A 17 5.07 5.35 -7.20
CA GLY A 17 5.42 5.18 -8.61
C GLY A 17 4.32 4.44 -9.39
N ALA A 18 3.87 3.30 -8.86
CA ALA A 18 2.81 2.51 -9.48
C ALA A 18 1.49 3.30 -9.57
N GLY A 19 1.11 4.01 -8.50
CA GLY A 19 -0.10 4.84 -8.46
C GLY A 19 -0.08 5.96 -9.50
N VAL A 20 1.06 6.67 -9.64
CA VAL A 20 1.23 7.72 -10.66
C VAL A 20 1.10 7.15 -12.07
N VAL A 21 1.76 6.01 -12.34
CA VAL A 21 1.71 5.34 -13.66
C VAL A 21 0.27 4.93 -13.99
N LEU A 22 -0.44 4.30 -13.05
CA LEU A 22 -1.83 3.90 -13.20
C LEU A 22 -2.75 5.10 -13.48
N ALA A 23 -2.56 6.21 -12.77
CA ALA A 23 -3.35 7.42 -13.00
C ALA A 23 -3.08 8.07 -14.37
N ARG A 24 -1.84 8.03 -14.88
CA ARG A 24 -1.48 8.55 -16.21
C ARG A 24 -2.21 7.82 -17.34
N ILE A 25 -2.33 6.50 -17.24
CA ILE A 25 -3.06 5.70 -18.24
C ILE A 25 -4.59 5.71 -18.03
N GLY A 26 -5.09 6.40 -16.99
CA GLY A 26 -6.52 6.44 -16.65
C GLY A 26 -7.04 5.23 -15.87
N ALA A 27 -6.13 4.39 -15.38
CA ALA A 27 -6.40 3.18 -14.62
C ALA A 27 -6.37 3.43 -13.09
N ALA A 28 -6.65 4.64 -12.62
CA ALA A 28 -6.55 4.99 -11.20
C ALA A 28 -7.44 4.13 -10.29
N ILE A 29 -8.55 3.60 -10.82
CA ILE A 29 -9.42 2.68 -10.10
C ILE A 29 -8.70 1.39 -9.68
N TRP A 30 -7.75 0.91 -10.48
CA TRP A 30 -6.94 -0.26 -10.16
C TRP A 30 -5.97 0.00 -9.00
N ALA A 31 -5.48 1.23 -8.85
CA ALA A 31 -4.70 1.61 -7.68
C ALA A 31 -5.54 1.56 -6.39
N VAL A 32 -6.81 1.99 -6.47
CA VAL A 32 -7.76 1.91 -5.35
C VAL A 32 -8.10 0.45 -5.02
N LEU A 33 -8.38 -0.37 -6.04
CA LEU A 33 -8.63 -1.81 -5.84
C LEU A 33 -7.43 -2.53 -5.23
N ALA A 34 -6.21 -2.23 -5.69
CA ALA A 34 -4.99 -2.79 -5.14
C ALA A 34 -4.75 -2.34 -3.69
N ALA A 35 -5.01 -1.07 -3.37
CA ALA A 35 -4.93 -0.57 -1.99
C ALA A 35 -5.96 -1.26 -1.08
N LEU A 36 -7.20 -1.43 -1.53
CA LEU A 36 -8.24 -2.17 -0.79
C LEU A 36 -7.85 -3.64 -0.59
N ALA A 37 -7.30 -4.30 -1.62
CA ALA A 37 -6.81 -5.67 -1.50
C ALA A 37 -5.67 -5.78 -0.48
N ALA A 38 -4.73 -4.85 -0.47
CA ALA A 38 -3.65 -4.81 0.52
C ALA A 38 -4.18 -4.65 1.95
N VAL A 39 -5.20 -3.79 2.14
CA VAL A 39 -5.88 -3.63 3.45
C VAL A 39 -6.60 -4.91 3.86
N ALA A 40 -7.31 -5.57 2.93
CA ALA A 40 -8.00 -6.82 3.21
C ALA A 40 -7.03 -7.96 3.59
N ILE A 41 -5.89 -8.06 2.90
CA ILE A 41 -4.83 -9.02 3.21
C ILE A 41 -4.24 -8.72 4.60
N ALA A 42 -3.93 -7.46 4.89
CA ALA A 42 -3.43 -7.07 6.21
C ALA A 42 -4.44 -7.40 7.32
N TRP A 43 -5.72 -7.13 7.08
CA TRP A 43 -6.80 -7.49 8.01
C TRP A 43 -6.88 -9.00 8.24
N LEU A 44 -6.83 -9.81 7.17
CA LEU A 44 -6.85 -11.27 7.28
C LEU A 44 -5.63 -11.80 8.06
N LEU A 45 -4.45 -11.23 7.85
CA LEU A 45 -3.24 -11.59 8.59
C LEU A 45 -3.35 -11.25 10.07
N VAL A 46 -3.92 -10.10 10.41
CA VAL A 46 -4.19 -9.70 11.80
C VAL A 46 -5.27 -10.61 12.41
N PHE A 47 -6.37 -10.85 11.72
CA PHE A 47 -7.43 -11.72 12.22
C PHE A 47 -6.94 -13.16 12.44
N HIS A 48 -6.18 -13.70 11.47
CA HIS A 48 -5.54 -15.00 11.60
C HIS A 48 -4.56 -15.02 12.78
N SER A 49 -3.74 -13.97 12.96
CA SER A 49 -2.80 -13.89 14.08
C SER A 49 -3.46 -14.00 15.45
N GLN A 50 -4.66 -13.44 15.61
CA GLN A 50 -5.40 -13.50 16.88
C GLN A 50 -5.87 -14.92 17.23
N LEU A 51 -6.04 -15.79 16.23
CA LEU A 51 -6.44 -17.19 16.45
C LEU A 51 -5.31 -18.06 17.03
N PHE A 52 -4.04 -17.69 16.82
CA PHE A 52 -2.87 -18.45 17.30
C PHE A 52 -2.22 -17.83 18.56
N GLY A 53 -2.85 -16.82 19.16
CA GLY A 53 -2.31 -16.14 20.34
C GLY A 53 -1.01 -15.37 20.05
N TRP A 54 -0.13 -15.28 21.06
CA TRP A 54 1.08 -14.45 21.00
C TRP A 54 2.05 -14.86 19.88
N GLU A 55 2.08 -16.14 19.48
CA GLU A 55 2.94 -16.63 18.40
C GLU A 55 2.47 -16.16 17.01
N GLY A 56 1.17 -15.89 16.85
CA GLY A 56 0.60 -15.38 15.61
C GLY A 56 0.82 -13.88 15.40
N MET A 57 1.00 -13.10 16.48
CA MET A 57 1.01 -11.64 16.42
C MET A 57 2.16 -11.05 15.59
N GLY A 58 3.33 -11.69 15.58
CA GLY A 58 4.49 -11.25 14.80
C GLY A 58 4.16 -11.13 13.30
N PRO A 59 3.74 -12.22 12.63
CA PRO A 59 3.30 -12.20 11.24
C PRO A 59 2.22 -11.15 10.93
N GLY A 60 1.26 -10.93 11.85
CA GLY A 60 0.22 -9.92 11.70
C GLY A 60 0.78 -8.49 11.63
N ILE A 61 1.67 -8.13 12.57
CA ILE A 61 2.32 -6.81 12.61
C ILE A 61 3.20 -6.60 11.37
N VAL A 62 3.96 -7.62 10.98
CA VAL A 62 4.79 -7.57 9.76
C VAL A 62 3.89 -7.37 8.54
N GLY A 63 2.80 -8.12 8.39
CA GLY A 63 1.87 -7.93 7.28
C GLY A 63 1.32 -6.50 7.17
N VAL A 64 0.96 -5.89 8.31
CA VAL A 64 0.51 -4.50 8.36
C VAL A 64 1.63 -3.53 7.93
N LEU A 65 2.84 -3.70 8.47
CA LEU A 65 3.98 -2.83 8.15
C LEU A 65 4.37 -2.85 6.68
N PHE A 66 4.06 -3.93 5.94
CA PHE A 66 4.35 -4.03 4.52
C PHE A 66 3.18 -3.54 3.65
N CYS A 67 1.94 -3.92 4.00
CA CYS A 67 0.77 -3.58 3.20
C CYS A 67 0.38 -2.10 3.30
N LEU A 68 0.52 -1.50 4.49
CA LEU A 68 0.00 -0.16 4.77
C LEU A 68 0.79 0.94 4.04
N PRO A 69 2.15 0.93 4.01
CA PRO A 69 2.93 1.89 3.22
C PRO A 69 2.68 1.76 1.73
N LEU A 70 2.57 0.53 1.21
CA LEU A 70 2.30 0.28 -0.20
C LEU A 70 0.92 0.83 -0.60
N ALA A 71 -0.12 0.56 0.20
CA ALA A 71 -1.48 1.05 -0.03
C ALA A 71 -1.53 2.58 0.01
N LEU A 72 -0.90 3.20 1.00
CA LEU A 72 -0.79 4.67 1.09
C LEU A 72 -0.06 5.25 -0.11
N GLY A 73 1.03 4.62 -0.53
CA GLY A 73 1.79 5.03 -1.70
C GLY A 73 0.95 4.99 -2.98
N LEU A 74 0.24 3.89 -3.21
CA LEU A 74 -0.65 3.72 -4.37
C LEU A 74 -1.73 4.81 -4.42
N LEU A 75 -2.38 5.08 -3.30
CA LEU A 75 -3.42 6.10 -3.21
C LEU A 75 -2.84 7.50 -3.43
N ALA A 76 -1.72 7.84 -2.77
CA ALA A 76 -1.07 9.13 -2.92
C ALA A 76 -0.58 9.36 -4.36
N GLY A 77 0.05 8.35 -4.97
CA GLY A 77 0.52 8.40 -6.35
C GLY A 77 -0.64 8.54 -7.34
N ALA A 78 -1.71 7.77 -7.15
CA ALA A 78 -2.89 7.85 -8.00
C ALA A 78 -3.62 9.19 -7.87
N ALA A 79 -3.77 9.71 -6.64
CA ALA A 79 -4.35 11.02 -6.39
C ALA A 79 -3.54 12.14 -7.06
N PHE A 80 -2.21 12.11 -6.91
CA PHE A 80 -1.32 13.08 -7.55
C PHE A 80 -1.38 13.01 -9.09
N GLY A 81 -1.33 11.80 -9.66
CA GLY A 81 -1.43 11.61 -11.11
C GLY A 81 -2.77 12.06 -11.69
N CYS A 82 -3.87 11.79 -10.98
CA CYS A 82 -5.20 12.25 -11.36
C CYS A 82 -5.31 13.77 -11.29
N TRP A 83 -4.80 14.40 -10.22
CA TRP A 83 -4.81 15.84 -10.06
C TRP A 83 -4.02 16.54 -11.16
N ARG A 84 -2.82 16.04 -11.49
CA ARG A 84 -2.00 16.57 -12.59
C ARG A 84 -2.69 16.43 -13.94
N ARG A 85 -3.29 15.27 -14.23
CA ARG A 85 -4.03 15.04 -15.48
C ARG A 85 -5.23 15.98 -15.65
N ARG A 86 -5.85 16.43 -14.55
CA ARG A 86 -6.93 17.41 -14.58
C ARG A 86 -6.46 18.85 -14.81
N ARG A 87 -5.21 19.18 -14.50
CA ARG A 87 -4.63 20.50 -14.77
C ARG A 87 -4.11 20.66 -16.20
N ASP A 88 -3.69 19.55 -16.80
CA ASP A 88 -3.17 19.52 -18.17
C ASP A 88 -4.31 19.45 -19.23
N ARG A 89 -5.58 19.37 -18.80
CA ARG A 89 -6.79 19.42 -19.64
C ARG A 89 -7.52 20.73 -19.44
#